data_AF-A0A925UFB8-F1
#
_entry.id   AF-A0A925UFB8-F1
#
_cell.length_a   1.000
_cell.length_b   1.000
_cell.length_c   1.000
_cell.angle_alpha   90.00
_cell.angle_beta   90.00
_cell.angle_gamma   90.00
#
_symmetry.space_group_name_H-M   'P 1'
#
loop_
_entity.id
_entity.type
_entity.pdbx_description
1 polymer ?
#
loop_
_entity_poly.entity_id
_entity_poly.type
_entity_poly.pdbx_seq_one_letter_code
_entity_poly.pdbx_strand_id
1 'polypeptide(L)'
;MAEVTKPADKAVNSGAAPVTYGQGDRPPRGDYAGARDDYTCEQDWAAYTAADHDLYRRLYERQAAQLPGLACDEFIAAVAHLGAPSHIPRFDELTDRVYRATRWEVVAVPGLIPEEAFFSLLSQRRFPVTGWIRRPDEFDYVVEPDVFHDLFGHVPLLFNPMFADYMQAYGAGGLKAS
;
A
#
# COMPACT_ATOMS: atom_id res chain seq x y z
N MET A 1 43.65 1.64 9.68
CA MET A 1 42.45 1.26 8.91
C MET A 1 41.30 1.29 9.90
N ALA A 2 40.46 2.31 9.81
CA ALA A 2 39.31 2.45 10.72
C ALA A 2 38.15 1.66 10.11
N GLU A 3 37.67 0.69 10.88
CA GLU A 3 36.50 -0.11 10.58
C GLU A 3 35.27 0.82 10.55
N VAL A 4 34.66 0.97 9.38
CA VAL A 4 33.38 1.68 9.25
C VAL A 4 32.31 0.70 9.69
N THR A 5 31.83 0.87 10.92
CA THR A 5 30.68 0.15 11.44
C THR A 5 29.47 0.52 10.58
N LYS A 6 28.90 -0.45 9.87
CA LYS A 6 27.59 -0.32 9.20
C LYS A 6 26.55 0.14 10.24
N PRO A 7 25.70 1.13 9.94
CA PRO A 7 24.56 1.42 10.81
C PRO A 7 23.70 0.15 10.90
N ALA A 8 23.30 -0.22 12.13
CA ALA A 8 22.43 -1.36 12.37
C ALA A 8 21.05 -1.11 11.72
N ASP A 9 20.54 -2.10 10.99
CA ASP A 9 19.17 -2.12 10.49
C ASP A 9 18.23 -2.08 11.71
N LYS A 10 17.57 -0.93 11.93
CA LYS A 10 16.65 -0.72 13.06
C LYS A 10 15.19 -1.04 12.74
N ALA A 11 14.85 -1.25 11.48
CA ALA A 11 13.56 -1.79 11.06
C ALA A 11 13.52 -3.30 11.30
N VAL A 12 13.51 -3.71 12.57
CA VAL A 12 13.29 -5.11 12.97
C VAL A 12 11.86 -5.23 13.46
N ASN A 13 11.01 -5.83 12.66
CA ASN A 13 9.70 -6.30 13.09
C ASN A 13 9.87 -7.34 14.22
N SER A 14 9.35 -7.05 15.40
CA SER A 14 9.36 -7.96 16.56
C SER A 14 8.05 -8.74 16.72
N GLY A 15 7.19 -8.76 15.69
CA GLY A 15 5.87 -9.36 15.71
C GLY A 15 4.82 -8.54 16.48
N ALA A 16 5.15 -7.30 16.84
CA ALA A 16 4.26 -6.39 17.55
C ALA A 16 3.64 -5.36 16.60
N ALA A 17 2.35 -5.06 16.80
CA ALA A 17 1.67 -3.98 16.11
C ALA A 17 2.38 -2.63 16.36
N PRO A 18 2.55 -1.77 15.33
CA PRO A 18 3.15 -0.46 15.50
C PRO A 18 2.31 0.46 16.40
N VAL A 19 2.98 1.45 16.97
CA VAL A 19 2.34 2.50 17.77
C VAL A 19 1.42 3.31 16.87
N THR A 20 0.11 3.30 17.15
CA THR A 20 -0.88 4.13 16.46
C THR A 20 -0.87 5.55 17.02
N TYR A 21 -0.86 6.58 16.17
CA TYR A 21 -1.08 7.95 16.62
C TYR A 21 -2.55 8.17 16.98
N GLY A 22 -2.83 8.27 18.29
CA GLY A 22 -4.18 8.50 18.82
C GLY A 22 -4.54 7.51 19.94
N GLN A 23 -5.56 7.87 20.74
CA GLN A 23 -6.15 7.00 21.77
C GLN A 23 -7.20 6.10 21.11
N GLY A 24 -6.76 5.08 20.37
CA GLY A 24 -7.63 4.05 19.84
C GLY A 24 -7.47 2.76 20.65
N ASP A 25 -8.54 2.30 21.31
CA ASP A 25 -8.52 1.03 22.06
C ASP A 25 -8.52 -0.21 21.16
N ARG A 26 -8.58 -0.03 19.83
CA ARG A 26 -8.56 -1.12 18.85
C ARG A 26 -7.14 -1.36 18.35
N PRO A 27 -6.60 -2.59 18.45
CA PRO A 27 -5.35 -2.93 17.79
C PRO A 27 -5.52 -2.77 16.27
N PRO A 28 -4.45 -2.38 15.54
CA PRO A 28 -4.53 -2.23 14.10
C PRO A 28 -4.90 -3.57 13.45
N ARG A 29 -5.76 -3.50 12.42
CA ARG A 29 -6.15 -4.67 11.64
C ARG A 29 -4.97 -5.19 10.83
N GLY A 30 -4.84 -6.51 10.84
CA GLY A 30 -3.82 -7.21 10.09
C GLY A 30 -3.37 -8.48 10.78
N ASP A 31 -2.73 -9.36 10.03
CA ASP A 31 -1.99 -10.49 10.59
C ASP A 31 -0.49 -10.23 10.49
N TYR A 32 0.10 -9.82 11.62
CA TYR A 32 1.52 -9.49 11.72
C TYR A 32 2.41 -10.72 11.92
N ALA A 33 1.84 -11.91 12.16
CA ALA A 33 2.63 -13.11 12.45
C ALA A 33 3.46 -13.58 11.24
N GLY A 34 2.98 -13.30 10.02
CA GLY A 34 3.65 -13.63 8.76
C GLY A 34 4.53 -12.52 8.19
N ALA A 35 4.67 -11.39 8.87
CA ALA A 35 5.44 -10.25 8.36
C ALA A 35 6.95 -10.45 8.58
N ARG A 36 7.73 -10.10 7.55
CA ARG A 36 9.20 -10.08 7.56
C ARG A 36 9.71 -8.93 8.45
N ASP A 37 11.04 -8.86 8.61
CA ASP A 37 11.71 -7.81 9.40
C ASP A 37 11.36 -6.39 8.91
N ASP A 38 11.23 -6.20 7.59
CA ASP A 38 10.84 -4.94 6.95
C ASP A 38 9.31 -4.72 6.90
N TYR A 39 8.53 -5.51 7.65
CA TYR A 39 7.07 -5.55 7.68
C TYR A 39 6.38 -6.02 6.39
N THR A 40 7.13 -6.37 5.33
CA THR A 40 6.50 -6.93 4.14
C THR A 40 6.06 -8.37 4.36
N CYS A 41 5.02 -8.81 3.68
CA CYS A 41 4.51 -10.17 3.73
C CYS A 41 4.13 -10.66 2.33
N GLU A 42 3.72 -11.92 2.22
CA GLU A 42 3.11 -12.44 0.99
C GLU A 42 1.64 -12.00 0.91
N GLN A 43 1.16 -11.70 -0.30
CA GLN A 43 -0.27 -11.52 -0.52
C GLN A 43 -0.97 -12.89 -0.51
N ASP A 44 -1.75 -13.19 0.52
CA ASP A 44 -2.63 -14.37 0.53
C ASP A 44 -3.89 -14.11 -0.31
N TRP A 45 -3.71 -14.02 -1.62
CA TRP A 45 -4.80 -13.71 -2.55
C TRP A 45 -5.92 -14.77 -2.52
N ALA A 46 -5.57 -16.02 -2.22
CA ALA A 46 -6.54 -17.13 -2.14
C ALA A 46 -7.46 -17.03 -0.92
N ALA A 47 -7.09 -16.26 0.10
CA ALA A 47 -7.94 -16.01 1.27
C ALA A 47 -9.10 -15.06 0.97
N TYR A 48 -9.05 -14.27 -0.11
CA TYR A 48 -10.19 -13.43 -0.50
C TYR A 48 -11.38 -14.29 -0.93
N THR A 49 -12.52 -14.01 -0.32
CA THR A 49 -13.77 -14.65 -0.69
C THR A 49 -14.39 -13.99 -1.92
N ALA A 50 -15.38 -14.65 -2.52
CA ALA A 50 -16.18 -14.03 -3.58
C ALA A 50 -16.87 -12.73 -3.12
N ALA A 51 -17.23 -12.63 -1.83
CA ALA A 51 -17.82 -11.43 -1.26
C ALA A 51 -16.82 -10.27 -1.16
N ASP A 52 -15.55 -10.57 -0.86
CA ASP A 52 -14.47 -9.57 -0.83
C ASP A 52 -14.19 -9.00 -2.23
N HIS A 53 -14.17 -9.87 -3.25
CA HIS A 53 -14.06 -9.44 -4.64
C HIS A 53 -15.26 -8.60 -5.10
N ASP A 54 -16.49 -8.99 -4.75
CA ASP A 54 -17.68 -8.20 -5.06
C ASP A 54 -17.67 -6.83 -4.37
N LEU A 55 -17.23 -6.79 -3.12
CA LEU A 55 -17.08 -5.55 -2.36
C LEU A 55 -16.08 -4.61 -3.03
N TYR A 56 -14.90 -5.12 -3.43
CA TYR A 56 -13.91 -4.35 -4.19
C TYR A 56 -14.49 -3.78 -5.48
N ARG A 57 -15.21 -4.61 -6.25
CA ARG A 57 -15.86 -4.19 -7.50
C ARG A 57 -16.84 -3.04 -7.27
N ARG A 58 -17.70 -3.15 -6.27
CA ARG A 58 -18.68 -2.11 -5.94
C ARG A 58 -18.03 -0.81 -5.49
N LEU A 59 -16.93 -0.88 -4.72
CA LEU A 59 -16.15 0.29 -4.33
C LEU A 59 -15.50 0.94 -5.57
N TYR A 60 -14.89 0.13 -6.44
CA TYR A 60 -14.28 0.61 -7.69
C TYR A 60 -15.31 1.31 -8.57
N GLU A 61 -16.45 0.67 -8.86
CA GLU A 61 -17.50 1.23 -9.71
C GLU A 61 -18.00 2.58 -9.17
N ARG A 62 -18.26 2.65 -7.86
CA ARG A 62 -18.73 3.88 -7.22
C ARG A 62 -17.69 4.99 -7.33
N GLN A 63 -16.41 4.72 -7.10
CA GLN A 63 -15.37 5.76 -7.15
C GLN A 63 -14.99 6.14 -8.57
N ALA A 64 -14.89 5.18 -9.49
CA ALA A 64 -14.58 5.44 -10.89
C ALA A 64 -15.62 6.39 -11.52
N ALA A 65 -16.90 6.25 -11.16
CA ALA A 65 -17.97 7.14 -11.64
C ALA A 65 -17.83 8.60 -11.16
N GLN A 66 -17.09 8.86 -10.07
CA GLN A 66 -16.88 10.19 -9.52
C GLN A 66 -15.63 10.89 -10.08
N LEU A 67 -14.70 10.16 -10.70
CA LEU A 67 -13.42 10.73 -11.13
C LEU A 67 -13.54 11.90 -12.11
N PRO A 68 -14.41 11.87 -13.14
CA PRO A 68 -14.49 12.94 -14.12
C PRO A 68 -14.80 14.30 -13.47
N GLY A 69 -13.90 15.26 -13.61
CA GLY A 69 -14.02 16.61 -13.03
C GLY A 69 -13.61 16.74 -11.57
N LEU A 70 -13.24 15.64 -10.89
CA LEU A 70 -12.73 15.66 -9.51
C LEU A 70 -11.27 15.21 -9.39
N ALA A 71 -10.83 14.25 -10.21
CA ALA A 71 -9.45 13.78 -10.25
C ALA A 71 -8.67 14.44 -11.40
N CYS A 72 -7.33 14.48 -11.29
CA CYS A 72 -6.48 14.91 -12.40
C CYS A 72 -6.49 13.89 -13.55
N ASP A 73 -6.18 14.37 -14.76
CA ASP A 73 -6.19 13.56 -15.97
C ASP A 73 -5.20 12.38 -15.88
N GLU A 74 -4.05 12.58 -15.22
CA GLU A 74 -3.04 11.54 -15.01
C GLU A 74 -3.59 10.39 -14.16
N PHE A 75 -4.35 10.70 -13.12
CA PHE A 75 -4.99 9.69 -12.28
C PHE A 75 -6.05 8.93 -13.08
N ILE A 76 -6.95 9.67 -13.76
CA ILE A 76 -8.04 9.09 -14.56
C ILE A 76 -7.49 8.12 -15.61
N ALA A 77 -6.43 8.52 -16.33
CA ALA A 77 -5.78 7.69 -17.33
C ALA A 77 -5.12 6.44 -16.73
N ALA A 78 -4.53 6.56 -15.53
CA ALA A 78 -3.76 5.49 -14.92
C ALA A 78 -4.60 4.45 -14.16
N VAL A 79 -5.83 4.75 -13.76
CA VAL A 79 -6.71 3.82 -13.04
C VAL A 79 -6.91 2.49 -13.79
N ALA A 80 -6.95 2.53 -15.13
CA ALA A 80 -7.06 1.32 -15.95
C ALA A 80 -5.87 0.35 -15.80
N HIS A 81 -4.71 0.81 -15.34
CA HIS A 81 -3.55 -0.04 -15.12
C HIS A 81 -3.67 -0.97 -13.90
N LEU A 82 -4.58 -0.67 -12.96
CA LEU A 82 -4.83 -1.50 -11.77
C LEU A 82 -5.32 -2.91 -12.13
N GLY A 83 -5.95 -3.07 -13.30
CA GLY A 83 -6.47 -4.35 -13.78
C GLY A 83 -8.00 -4.35 -13.87
N ALA A 84 -8.59 -5.54 -13.96
CA ALA A 84 -10.03 -5.66 -14.08
C ALA A 84 -10.72 -5.23 -12.77
N PRO A 85 -11.75 -4.37 -12.83
CA PRO A 85 -12.42 -3.87 -11.63
C PRO A 85 -13.24 -4.95 -10.89
N SER A 86 -13.45 -6.10 -11.52
CA SER A 86 -14.30 -7.19 -11.01
C SER A 86 -13.74 -7.93 -9.78
N HIS A 87 -12.46 -7.76 -9.46
CA HIS A 87 -11.80 -8.50 -8.38
C HIS A 87 -10.61 -7.72 -7.83
N ILE A 88 -10.16 -8.11 -6.64
CA ILE A 88 -8.96 -7.55 -6.00
C ILE A 88 -7.74 -7.97 -6.85
N PRO A 89 -6.91 -7.03 -7.35
CA PRO A 89 -5.74 -7.35 -8.14
C PRO A 89 -4.73 -8.23 -7.39
N ARG A 90 -4.07 -9.12 -8.15
CA ARG A 90 -2.87 -9.78 -7.65
C ARG A 90 -1.69 -8.81 -7.70
N PHE A 91 -0.91 -8.73 -6.63
CA PHE A 91 0.16 -7.73 -6.49
C PHE A 91 1.36 -8.04 -7.38
N ASP A 92 1.60 -9.31 -7.71
CA ASP A 92 2.61 -9.74 -8.67
C ASP A 92 2.34 -9.16 -10.08
N GLU A 93 1.12 -9.31 -10.57
CA GLU A 93 0.69 -8.77 -11.86
C GLU A 93 0.69 -7.23 -11.90
N LEU A 94 0.29 -6.59 -10.80
CA LEU A 94 0.31 -5.13 -10.70
C LEU A 94 1.74 -4.60 -10.64
N THR A 95 2.61 -5.27 -9.90
CA THR A 95 4.06 -4.99 -9.85
C THR A 95 4.66 -5.07 -11.25
N ASP A 96 4.37 -6.12 -12.02
CA ASP A 96 4.86 -6.25 -13.40
C ASP A 96 4.52 -5.04 -14.28
N ARG A 97 3.35 -4.42 -14.09
CA ARG A 97 2.90 -3.26 -14.87
C ARG A 97 3.59 -1.99 -14.41
N VAL A 98 3.55 -1.68 -13.11
CA VAL A 98 4.12 -0.43 -12.58
C VAL A 98 5.65 -0.43 -12.62
N TYR A 99 6.27 -1.60 -12.50
CA TYR A 99 7.72 -1.75 -12.66
C TYR A 99 8.19 -1.39 -14.06
N ARG A 100 7.43 -1.76 -15.10
CA ARG A 100 7.74 -1.37 -16.48
C ARG A 100 7.59 0.14 -16.71
N ALA A 101 6.67 0.79 -16.01
CA ALA A 101 6.41 2.22 -16.14
C ALA A 101 7.45 3.07 -15.41
N THR A 102 7.72 2.77 -14.14
CA THR A 102 8.46 3.66 -13.24
C THR A 102 9.40 2.94 -12.27
N ARG A 103 9.63 1.63 -12.47
CA ARG A 103 10.48 0.78 -11.61
C ARG A 103 9.99 0.67 -10.17
N TRP A 104 8.72 0.97 -9.92
CA TRP A 104 8.06 0.72 -8.64
C TRP A 104 7.58 -0.72 -8.53
N GLU A 105 7.41 -1.17 -7.29
CA GLU A 105 6.82 -2.46 -6.94
C GLU A 105 5.71 -2.24 -5.93
N VAL A 106 4.70 -3.11 -5.95
CA VAL A 106 3.65 -3.17 -4.92
C VAL A 106 4.00 -4.32 -3.98
N VAL A 107 4.11 -4.03 -2.69
CA VAL A 107 4.46 -5.03 -1.67
C VAL A 107 3.35 -5.14 -0.65
N ALA A 108 2.97 -6.37 -0.28
CA ALA A 108 1.97 -6.57 0.75
C ALA A 108 2.54 -6.23 2.13
N VAL A 109 1.72 -5.59 2.95
CA VAL A 109 1.97 -5.38 4.39
C VAL A 109 0.76 -5.87 5.19
N PRO A 110 0.96 -6.31 6.43
CA PRO A 110 -0.12 -6.91 7.23
C PRO A 110 -1.23 -5.90 7.56
N GLY A 111 -0.89 -4.62 7.68
CA GLY A 111 -1.77 -3.55 8.13
C GLY A 111 -0.99 -2.24 8.20
N LEU A 112 -1.30 -1.39 9.19
CA LEU A 112 -0.46 -0.25 9.52
C LEU A 112 0.96 -0.73 9.91
N ILE A 113 1.99 -0.03 9.46
CA ILE A 113 3.41 -0.33 9.75
C ILE A 113 4.09 0.90 10.36
N PRO A 114 5.21 0.76 11.10
CA PRO A 114 5.94 1.91 11.63
C PRO A 114 6.38 2.88 10.53
N GLU A 115 6.45 4.17 10.85
CA GLU A 115 6.85 5.21 9.90
C GLU A 115 8.22 4.95 9.26
N GLU A 116 9.20 4.51 10.05
CA GLU A 116 10.54 4.18 9.55
C GLU A 116 10.50 3.05 8.51
N ALA A 117 9.69 2.01 8.74
CA ALA A 117 9.51 0.92 7.78
C ALA A 117 8.80 1.42 6.51
N PHE A 118 7.74 2.22 6.66
CA PHE A 118 7.02 2.82 5.55
C PHE A 118 7.94 3.68 4.66
N PHE A 119 8.67 4.62 5.26
CA PHE A 119 9.59 5.50 4.52
C PHE A 119 10.77 4.75 3.92
N SER A 120 11.26 3.69 4.58
CA SER A 120 12.28 2.80 4.02
C SER A 120 11.80 2.14 2.74
N LEU A 121 10.60 1.57 2.73
CA LEU A 121 10.00 0.97 1.52
C LEU A 121 9.83 1.98 0.39
N LEU A 122 9.27 3.17 0.68
CA LEU A 122 9.10 4.22 -0.32
C LEU A 122 10.43 4.68 -0.94
N SER A 123 11.48 4.81 -0.13
CA SER A 123 12.82 5.21 -0.61
C SER A 123 13.40 4.21 -1.62
N GLN A 124 12.92 2.96 -1.58
CA GLN A 124 13.33 1.85 -2.43
C GLN A 124 12.35 1.59 -3.60
N ARG A 125 11.38 2.49 -3.83
CA ARG A 125 10.28 2.33 -4.82
C ARG A 125 9.39 1.11 -4.56
N ARG A 126 9.22 0.72 -3.30
CA ARG A 126 8.30 -0.34 -2.89
C ARG A 126 7.12 0.33 -2.19
N PHE A 127 5.94 0.26 -2.79
CA PHE A 127 4.73 0.84 -2.21
C PHE A 127 4.01 -0.21 -1.35
N PRO A 128 3.88 0.00 -0.03
CA PRO A 128 3.19 -0.92 0.85
C PRO A 128 1.68 -0.86 0.63
N VAL A 129 1.06 -2.03 0.49
CA VAL A 129 -0.39 -2.19 0.30
C VAL A 129 -0.90 -3.21 1.31
N THR A 130 -1.93 -2.85 2.06
CA THR A 130 -2.55 -3.74 3.04
C THR A 130 -3.22 -4.93 2.37
N GLY A 131 -3.14 -6.10 3.02
CA GLY A 131 -3.64 -7.36 2.49
C GLY A 131 -5.13 -7.65 2.73
N TRP A 132 -5.89 -6.77 3.37
CA TRP A 132 -7.28 -7.02 3.74
C TRP A 132 -8.23 -5.95 3.17
N ILE A 133 -9.50 -6.30 2.96
CA ILE A 133 -10.55 -5.36 2.54
C ILE A 133 -11.49 -5.04 3.70
N ARG A 134 -12.03 -3.81 3.74
CA ARG A 134 -13.02 -3.38 4.73
C ARG A 134 -14.25 -4.30 4.76
N ARG A 135 -15.05 -4.25 5.84
CA ARG A 135 -16.30 -5.03 5.92
C ARG A 135 -17.44 -4.35 5.16
N PRO A 136 -18.53 -5.08 4.83
CA PRO A 136 -19.70 -4.49 4.19
C PRO A 136 -20.36 -3.34 4.99
N ASP A 137 -20.34 -3.38 6.33
CA ASP A 137 -20.83 -2.29 7.18
C ASP A 137 -19.96 -1.03 7.13
N GLU A 138 -18.75 -1.14 6.59
CA GLU A 138 -17.75 -0.07 6.44
C GLU A 138 -17.67 0.43 4.99
N PHE A 139 -18.66 0.07 4.15
CA PHE A 139 -18.67 0.41 2.72
C PHE A 139 -18.45 1.90 2.47
N ASP A 140 -19.11 2.74 3.25
CA ASP A 140 -19.02 4.21 3.14
C ASP A 140 -17.81 4.78 3.86
N TYR A 141 -17.36 4.13 4.94
CA TYR A 141 -16.28 4.64 5.78
C TYR A 141 -15.58 3.50 6.51
N VAL A 142 -14.25 3.47 6.36
CA VAL A 142 -13.33 2.64 7.14
C VAL A 142 -12.29 3.55 7.77
N VAL A 143 -11.93 3.28 9.02
CA VAL A 143 -10.98 4.11 9.79
C VAL A 143 -9.54 3.89 9.34
N GLU A 144 -9.20 2.65 9.02
CA GLU A 144 -7.84 2.23 8.65
C GLU A 144 -7.73 2.06 7.13
N PRO A 145 -6.55 2.28 6.53
CA PRO A 145 -6.33 2.00 5.11
C PRO A 145 -6.52 0.50 4.86
N ASP A 146 -7.35 0.18 3.88
CA ASP A 146 -7.56 -1.19 3.38
C ASP A 146 -7.01 -1.32 1.96
N VAL A 147 -7.02 -2.54 1.42
CA VAL A 147 -6.47 -2.85 0.09
C VAL A 147 -7.09 -1.97 -1.01
N PHE A 148 -8.36 -1.58 -0.86
CA PHE A 148 -9.01 -0.68 -1.83
C PHE A 148 -8.46 0.75 -1.74
N HIS A 149 -8.31 1.30 -0.53
CA HIS A 149 -7.68 2.62 -0.35
C HIS A 149 -6.28 2.65 -0.94
N ASP A 150 -5.45 1.66 -0.61
CA ASP A 150 -4.05 1.61 -1.03
C ASP A 150 -3.93 1.48 -2.55
N LEU A 151 -4.64 0.51 -3.14
CA LEU A 151 -4.59 0.26 -4.58
C LEU A 151 -5.25 1.38 -5.39
N PHE A 152 -6.49 1.74 -5.09
CA PHE A 152 -7.21 2.71 -5.90
C PHE A 152 -6.73 4.14 -5.65
N GLY A 153 -6.47 4.49 -4.39
CA GLY A 153 -6.14 5.86 -3.99
C GLY A 153 -4.73 6.29 -4.35
N HIS A 154 -3.74 5.38 -4.34
CA HIS A 154 -2.33 5.76 -4.46
C HIS A 154 -1.64 5.19 -5.70
N VAL A 155 -1.82 3.90 -5.98
CA VAL A 155 -1.05 3.21 -7.02
C VAL A 155 -1.20 3.81 -8.43
N PRO A 156 -2.34 4.38 -8.88
CA PRO A 156 -2.44 4.98 -10.21
C PRO A 156 -1.39 6.06 -10.47
N LEU A 157 -1.09 6.92 -9.49
CA LEU A 157 -0.11 7.99 -9.70
C LEU A 157 1.33 7.47 -9.74
N LEU A 158 1.61 6.26 -9.26
CA LEU A 158 2.93 5.65 -9.41
C LEU A 158 3.26 5.30 -10.87
N PHE A 159 2.29 5.28 -11.79
CA PHE A 159 2.53 5.18 -13.23
C PHE A 159 3.03 6.49 -13.85
N ASN A 160 2.88 7.62 -13.16
CA ASN A 160 3.41 8.91 -13.61
C ASN A 160 4.87 9.06 -13.14
N PRO A 161 5.87 9.21 -14.04
CA PRO A 161 7.28 9.30 -13.64
C PRO A 161 7.61 10.44 -12.69
N MET A 162 6.98 11.61 -12.85
CA MET A 162 7.23 12.77 -11.98
C MET A 162 6.73 12.49 -10.55
N PHE A 163 5.53 11.94 -10.43
CA PHE A 163 4.98 11.58 -9.12
C PHE A 163 5.74 10.42 -8.49
N ALA A 164 6.10 9.41 -9.28
CA ALA A 164 6.90 8.27 -8.86
C ALA A 164 8.28 8.69 -8.31
N ASP A 165 8.97 9.61 -8.96
CA ASP A 165 10.26 10.13 -8.49
C ASP A 165 10.10 10.99 -7.23
N TYR A 166 9.04 11.81 -7.18
CA TYR A 166 8.69 12.58 -5.99
C TYR A 166 8.42 11.67 -4.78
N MET A 167 7.63 10.61 -4.94
CA MET A 167 7.30 9.67 -3.86
C MET A 167 8.55 8.95 -3.32
N GLN A 168 9.51 8.63 -4.19
CA GLN A 168 10.78 8.05 -3.75
C GLN A 168 11.58 9.06 -2.92
N ALA A 169 11.65 10.31 -3.40
CA ALA A 169 12.33 11.39 -2.68
C ALA A 169 11.63 11.70 -1.35
N TYR A 170 10.31 11.61 -1.29
CA TYR A 170 9.51 11.75 -0.07
C TYR A 170 9.87 10.66 0.95
N GLY A 171 9.94 9.39 0.52
CA GLY A 171 10.42 8.29 1.37
C GLY A 171 11.84 8.53 1.91
N ALA A 172 12.78 8.93 1.04
CA ALA A 172 14.14 9.26 1.44
C ALA A 172 14.23 10.50 2.36
N GLY A 173 13.27 11.42 2.26
CA GLY A 173 13.12 12.57 3.15
C GLY A 173 12.60 12.17 4.53
N GLY A 174 11.59 11.29 4.57
CA GLY A 174 11.01 10.77 5.81
C GLY A 174 12.05 10.10 6.71
N LEU A 175 12.93 9.27 6.14
CA LEU A 175 14.04 8.63 6.87
C LEU A 175 15.03 9.61 7.52
N LYS A 176 15.10 10.86 7.05
CA LYS A 176 15.98 11.88 7.65
C LYS A 176 15.31 12.59 8.82
N ALA A 177 13.99 12.50 8.94
CA ALA A 177 13.17 13.18 9.94
C ALA A 177 12.67 12.26 11.05
N SER A 178 12.71 10.94 10.82
CA SER A 178 12.35 9.86 11.76
C SER A 178 13.46 9.52 12.74
#